data_AF-A0AAV7INX8-F1
#
_entry.id   AF-A0AAV7INX8-F1
#
_cell.length_a   1.000
_cell.length_b   1.000
_cell.length_c   1.000
_cell.angle_alpha   90.00
_cell.angle_beta   90.00
_cell.angle_gamma   90.00
#
_symmetry.space_group_name_H-M   'P 1'
#
loop_
_entity.id
_entity.type
_entity.pdbx_description
1 polymer ?
#
loop_
_entity_poly.entity_id
_entity_poly.type
_entity_poly.pdbx_seq_one_letter_code
_entity_poly.pdbx_strand_id
1 'polypeptide(L)'
;MKMAGRESGRIKDAYQKRMLDEAARKRRQRKALEALEQDNFHDDPHADLVMSKKVPKFQESLEGRGASRRKKTRSAEYYKQRYRKTFAQLVEEDANNNPNPPNYSSAQAPPSKFSERHFCAVCGFPIKL
;
A
#
# COMPACT_ATOMS: atom_id res chain seq x y z
N MET A 1 -5.64 25.03 40.86
CA MET A 1 -4.63 24.73 39.81
C MET A 1 -5.36 24.45 38.50
N LYS A 2 -5.22 25.30 37.48
CA LYS A 2 -5.74 25.07 36.13
C LYS A 2 -4.66 24.33 35.32
N MET A 3 -4.93 23.09 34.93
CA MET A 3 -4.08 22.35 33.99
C MET A 3 -4.30 22.92 32.58
N ALA A 4 -3.34 23.70 32.07
CA ALA A 4 -3.30 24.02 30.65
C ALA A 4 -2.84 22.76 29.90
N GLY A 5 -3.75 22.16 29.12
CA GLY A 5 -3.43 21.01 28.28
C GLY A 5 -2.28 21.34 27.34
N ARG A 6 -1.20 20.57 27.42
CA ARG A 6 -0.09 20.63 26.47
C ARG A 6 -0.56 20.03 25.15
N GLU A 7 -1.10 20.87 24.28
CA GLU A 7 -1.37 20.48 22.90
C GLU A 7 -0.21 20.87 21.99
N SER A 8 0.12 19.99 21.04
CA SER A 8 1.16 20.24 20.03
C SER A 8 0.72 21.39 19.12
N GLY A 9 1.57 22.40 18.94
CA GLY A 9 1.30 23.54 18.05
C GLY A 9 0.90 23.12 16.62
N ARG A 10 1.42 21.97 16.15
CA ARG A 10 1.05 21.38 14.86
C ARG A 10 -0.43 21.02 14.74
N ILE A 11 -1.08 20.65 15.84
CA ILE A 11 -2.51 20.30 15.89
C ILE A 11 -3.36 21.58 15.82
N LYS A 12 -2.97 22.63 16.53
CA LYS A 12 -3.59 23.96 16.45
C LYS A 12 -3.53 24.55 15.04
N ASP A 13 -2.36 24.49 14.40
CA ASP A 13 -2.18 25.00 13.03
C ASP A 13 -2.94 24.20 11.97
N ALA A 14 -3.15 22.89 12.21
CA ALA A 14 -3.97 22.07 11.34
C ALA A 14 -5.46 22.46 11.41
N TYR A 15 -5.95 22.83 12.59
CA TYR A 15 -7.35 23.22 12.81
C TYR A 15 -7.66 24.65 12.36
N GLN A 16 -6.68 25.57 12.40
CA GLN A 16 -6.84 26.95 11.96
C GLN A 16 -6.82 27.16 10.43
N LYS A 17 -6.51 26.13 9.64
CA LYS A 17 -6.58 26.23 8.19
C LYS A 17 -8.06 26.29 7.78
N ARG A 18 -8.50 27.51 7.42
CA ARG A 18 -9.75 27.85 6.69
C ARG A 18 -10.44 26.61 6.14
N MET A 19 -11.66 26.34 6.63
CA MET A 19 -12.58 25.37 6.03
C MET A 19 -12.67 25.63 4.52
N LEU A 20 -11.88 24.87 3.76
CA LEU A 20 -11.86 24.93 2.32
C LEU A 20 -13.08 24.19 1.81
N ASP A 21 -13.78 24.82 0.86
CA ASP A 21 -14.85 24.18 0.11
C ASP A 21 -14.36 22.84 -0.48
N GLU A 22 -15.28 21.90 -0.64
CA GLU A 22 -15.02 20.52 -1.04
C GLU A 22 -14.25 20.47 -2.36
N ALA A 23 -14.57 21.36 -3.31
CA ALA A 23 -13.85 21.45 -4.57
C ALA A 23 -12.38 21.87 -4.38
N ALA A 24 -12.10 22.79 -3.46
CA ALA A 24 -10.74 23.22 -3.15
C ALA A 24 -9.95 22.14 -2.40
N ARG A 25 -10.62 21.35 -1.55
CA ARG A 25 -10.04 20.19 -0.86
C ARG A 25 -9.62 19.11 -1.85
N LYS A 26 -10.51 18.73 -2.77
CA LYS A 26 -10.21 17.77 -3.84
C LYS A 26 -9.06 18.23 -4.73
N ARG A 27 -9.01 19.52 -5.09
CA ARG A 27 -7.87 20.08 -5.87
C ARG A 27 -6.55 19.96 -5.12
N ARG A 28 -6.52 20.25 -3.82
CA ARG A 28 -5.30 20.09 -3.00
C ARG A 28 -4.88 18.64 -2.87
N GLN A 29 -5.83 17.74 -2.62
CA GLN A 29 -5.58 16.31 -2.53
C GLN A 29 -5.00 15.77 -3.85
N ARG A 30 -5.61 16.13 -4.99
CA ARG A 30 -5.11 15.72 -6.31
C ARG A 30 -3.69 16.23 -6.57
N LYS A 31 -3.42 17.50 -6.27
CA LYS A 31 -2.07 18.08 -6.44
C LYS A 31 -1.03 17.38 -5.56
N ALA A 32 -1.41 16.98 -4.33
CA ALA A 32 -0.52 16.24 -3.44
C ALA A 32 -0.24 14.83 -3.99
N LEU A 33 -1.25 14.13 -4.51
CA LEU A 33 -1.08 12.81 -5.12
C LEU A 33 -0.20 12.87 -6.37
N GLU A 34 -0.43 13.84 -7.26
CA GLU A 34 0.37 14.04 -8.48
C GLU A 34 1.85 14.33 -8.16
N ALA A 35 2.12 15.14 -7.14
CA ALA A 35 3.49 15.39 -6.69
C ALA A 35 4.18 14.13 -6.15
N LEU A 36 3.45 13.30 -5.39
CA LEU A 36 3.96 12.01 -4.91
C LEU A 36 4.18 11.01 -6.05
N GLU A 37 3.34 11.02 -7.08
CA GLU A 37 3.52 10.19 -8.27
C GLU A 37 4.76 10.59 -9.06
N GLN A 38 4.98 11.90 -9.28
CA GLN A 38 6.19 12.42 -9.93
C GLN A 38 7.46 12.08 -9.14
N ASP A 39 7.42 12.20 -7.81
CA ASP A 39 8.57 11.86 -6.95
C ASP A 39 8.85 10.35 -6.90
N ASN A 40 7.84 9.49 -7.10
CA ASN A 40 8.08 8.05 -7.27
C ASN A 40 8.62 7.69 -8.67
N PHE A 41 8.51 8.62 -9.62
CA PHE A 41 8.96 8.47 -10.99
C PHE A 41 10.36 9.06 -11.19
N HIS A 42 11.29 8.79 -10.27
CA HIS A 42 12.71 9.01 -10.56
C HIS A 42 13.23 7.89 -11.47
N ASP A 43 13.91 8.29 -12.53
CA ASP A 43 14.70 7.37 -13.35
C ASP A 43 15.75 6.71 -12.45
N ASP A 44 15.91 5.39 -12.60
CA ASP A 44 16.88 4.66 -11.80
C ASP A 44 18.28 5.21 -12.11
N PRO A 45 19.02 5.77 -11.13
CA PRO A 45 20.37 6.28 -11.36
C PRO A 45 21.34 5.16 -11.81
N HIS A 46 20.92 3.90 -11.72
CA HIS A 46 21.64 2.72 -12.20
C HIS A 46 21.06 2.10 -13.46
N ALA A 47 20.14 2.76 -14.18
CA ALA A 47 19.57 2.26 -15.43
C ALA A 47 20.65 1.93 -16.48
N ASP A 48 21.70 2.75 -16.56
CA ASP A 48 22.84 2.57 -17.45
C ASP A 48 24.06 1.93 -16.78
N LEU A 49 23.88 1.24 -15.63
CA LEU A 49 25.00 0.64 -14.91
C LEU A 49 25.58 -0.53 -15.73
N VAL A 50 26.61 -0.24 -16.52
CA VAL A 50 27.38 -1.25 -17.24
C VAL A 50 28.20 -2.03 -16.24
N MET A 51 27.77 -3.25 -15.90
CA MET A 51 28.53 -4.16 -15.05
C MET A 51 29.92 -4.39 -15.67
N SER A 52 30.97 -3.90 -15.00
CA SER A 52 32.34 -4.01 -15.48
C SER A 52 32.71 -5.47 -15.72
N LYS A 53 33.23 -5.78 -16.92
CA LYS A 53 33.69 -7.13 -17.28
C LYS A 53 34.90 -7.60 -16.46
N LYS A 54 35.49 -6.72 -15.64
CA LYS A 54 36.61 -7.00 -14.74
C LYS A 54 36.17 -7.43 -13.33
N VAL A 55 34.87 -7.53 -13.06
CA VAL A 55 34.37 -8.05 -11.78
C VAL A 55 34.80 -9.52 -11.63
N PRO A 56 35.46 -9.91 -10.52
CA PRO A 56 35.87 -11.29 -10.29
C PRO A 56 34.67 -12.23 -10.38
N LYS A 57 34.71 -13.16 -11.34
CA LYS A 57 33.71 -14.22 -11.45
C LYS A 57 34.11 -15.31 -10.47
N PHE A 58 33.53 -15.31 -9.27
CA PHE A 58 33.60 -16.46 -8.39
C PHE A 58 32.77 -17.58 -9.03
N GLN A 59 33.42 -18.45 -9.82
CA GLN A 59 32.87 -19.75 -10.17
C GLN A 59 32.95 -20.59 -8.91
N GLU A 60 31.90 -20.53 -8.09
CA GLU A 60 31.69 -21.46 -7.01
C GLU A 60 31.52 -22.86 -7.64
N SER A 61 32.52 -23.70 -7.42
CA SER A 61 32.54 -25.11 -7.79
C SER A 61 31.45 -25.84 -7.00
N LEU A 62 30.22 -25.80 -7.48
CA LEU A 62 29.13 -26.64 -6.98
C LEU A 62 28.79 -27.69 -8.05
N GLU A 63 29.68 -28.67 -8.19
CA GLU A 63 29.34 -29.93 -8.83
C GLU A 63 28.23 -30.62 -8.01
N GLY A 64 27.16 -30.99 -8.71
CA GLY A 64 26.19 -31.96 -8.21
C GLY A 64 25.06 -31.37 -7.36
N ARG A 65 23.98 -30.94 -8.03
CA ARG A 65 22.61 -31.51 -7.87
C ARG A 65 21.58 -30.63 -8.57
N GLY A 66 20.95 -31.21 -9.59
CA GLY A 66 19.59 -30.84 -9.97
C GLY A 66 19.48 -29.73 -11.01
N ALA A 67 19.48 -30.14 -12.28
CA ALA A 67 18.64 -29.49 -13.27
C ALA A 67 17.17 -29.54 -12.80
N SER A 68 16.73 -28.56 -12.02
CA SER A 68 15.31 -28.38 -11.70
C SER A 68 15.04 -26.90 -11.48
N ARG A 69 14.28 -26.33 -12.42
CA ARG A 69 13.78 -24.95 -12.41
C ARG A 69 14.87 -23.88 -12.17
N ARG A 70 15.48 -23.42 -13.27
CA ARG A 70 15.82 -21.99 -13.40
C ARG A 70 14.54 -21.20 -13.13
N LYS A 71 14.27 -20.87 -11.87
CA LYS A 71 13.27 -19.89 -11.48
C LYS A 71 13.78 -18.61 -12.13
N LYS A 72 13.17 -18.20 -13.26
CA LYS A 72 13.46 -16.93 -13.93
C LYS A 72 13.55 -15.90 -12.80
N THR A 73 14.76 -15.45 -12.49
CA THR A 73 14.96 -14.37 -11.54
C THR A 73 14.25 -13.20 -12.16
N ARG A 74 13.07 -12.89 -11.60
CA ARG A 74 12.21 -11.84 -12.13
C ARG A 74 13.03 -10.54 -12.13
N SER A 75 13.01 -9.84 -13.25
CA SER A 75 13.82 -8.63 -13.49
C SER A 75 13.64 -7.64 -12.33
N ALA A 76 14.65 -6.82 -12.03
CA ALA A 76 14.49 -5.67 -11.14
C ALA A 76 13.29 -4.79 -11.57
N GLU A 77 13.03 -4.72 -12.88
CA GLU A 77 11.86 -4.09 -13.47
C GLU A 77 10.54 -4.73 -13.04
N TYR A 78 10.49 -6.08 -12.93
CA TYR A 78 9.31 -6.79 -12.40
C TYR A 78 9.03 -6.40 -10.95
N TYR A 79 10.07 -6.27 -10.12
CA TYR A 79 9.89 -5.85 -8.73
C TYR A 79 9.46 -4.37 -8.65
N LYS A 80 10.09 -3.46 -9.41
CA LYS A 80 9.67 -2.05 -9.49
C LYS A 80 8.21 -1.91 -9.95
N GLN A 81 7.82 -2.61 -11.00
CA GLN A 81 6.43 -2.60 -11.47
C GLN A 81 5.48 -3.23 -10.44
N ARG A 82 5.87 -4.32 -9.77
CA ARG A 82 5.06 -4.94 -8.71
C ARG A 82 4.80 -4.00 -7.54
N TYR A 83 5.78 -3.20 -7.13
CA TYR A 83 5.64 -2.25 -6.01
C TYR A 83 5.04 -0.90 -6.43
N ARG A 84 4.88 -0.64 -7.74
CA ARG A 84 4.18 0.53 -8.28
C ARG A 84 2.70 0.27 -8.58
N LYS A 85 2.20 -0.96 -8.36
CA LYS A 85 0.78 -1.27 -8.56
C LYS A 85 -0.06 -0.72 -7.43
N THR A 86 -1.18 -0.10 -7.78
CA THR A 86 -2.20 0.29 -6.80
C THR A 86 -2.87 -0.96 -6.24
N PHE A 87 -3.52 -0.82 -5.08
CA PHE A 87 -4.28 -1.92 -4.49
C PHE A 87 -5.33 -2.49 -5.45
N ALA A 88 -6.05 -1.63 -6.19
CA ALA A 88 -7.04 -2.05 -7.18
C ALA A 88 -6.41 -2.92 -8.28
N GLN A 89 -5.24 -2.53 -8.80
CA GLN A 89 -4.53 -3.30 -9.82
C GLN A 89 -4.07 -4.68 -9.32
N LEU A 90 -3.70 -4.78 -8.04
CA LEU A 90 -3.35 -6.06 -7.42
C LEU A 90 -4.57 -6.99 -7.29
N VAL A 91 -5.75 -6.43 -6.95
CA VAL A 91 -7.00 -7.20 -6.86
C VAL A 91 -7.44 -7.70 -8.24
N GLU A 92 -7.37 -6.85 -9.28
CA GLU A 92 -7.67 -7.25 -10.66
C GLU A 92 -6.71 -8.32 -11.18
N GLU A 93 -5.42 -8.20 -10.88
CA GLU A 93 -4.42 -9.22 -11.23
C GLU A 93 -4.70 -10.54 -10.50
N ASP A 94 -5.07 -10.52 -9.22
CA ASP A 94 -5.45 -11.73 -8.48
C ASP A 94 -6.68 -12.40 -9.09
N ALA A 95 -7.71 -11.62 -9.47
CA ALA A 95 -8.91 -12.15 -10.13
C ALA A 95 -8.58 -12.86 -11.46
N ASN A 96 -7.63 -12.34 -12.22
CA ASN A 96 -7.20 -12.93 -13.49
C ASN A 96 -6.32 -14.19 -13.31
N ASN A 97 -5.44 -14.20 -12.31
CA ASN A 97 -4.53 -15.32 -12.06
C ASN A 97 -5.18 -16.45 -11.25
N ASN A 98 -6.11 -16.11 -10.37
CA ASN A 98 -6.80 -16.99 -9.43
C ASN A 98 -8.33 -16.81 -9.53
N PRO A 99 -8.95 -17.22 -10.65
CA PRO A 99 -10.39 -17.01 -10.87
C PRO A 99 -11.28 -17.87 -9.94
N ASN A 100 -10.75 -18.99 -9.44
CA ASN A 100 -11.50 -19.90 -8.59
C ASN A 100 -11.41 -19.47 -7.11
N PRO A 101 -12.54 -19.47 -6.37
CA PRO A 101 -12.53 -19.26 -4.93
C PRO A 101 -11.66 -20.28 -4.17
N PRO A 102 -11.07 -19.90 -3.02
CA PRO A 102 -11.13 -18.59 -2.39
C PRO A 102 -10.11 -17.61 -2.99
N ASN A 103 -10.59 -16.46 -3.46
CA ASN A 103 -9.78 -15.32 -3.89
C ASN A 103 -10.20 -14.05 -3.14
N TYR A 104 -9.54 -12.92 -3.44
CA TYR A 104 -9.82 -11.66 -2.75
C TYR A 104 -11.31 -11.26 -2.80
N SER A 105 -11.98 -11.50 -3.93
CA SER A 105 -13.39 -11.14 -4.13
C SER A 105 -14.36 -12.07 -3.39
N SER A 106 -14.01 -13.36 -3.25
CA SER A 106 -14.87 -14.36 -2.63
C SER A 106 -14.64 -14.55 -1.13
N ALA A 107 -13.58 -13.95 -0.57
CA ALA A 107 -13.23 -14.06 0.85
C ALA A 107 -14.16 -13.19 1.73
N GLN A 108 -15.47 -13.45 1.66
CA GLN A 108 -16.49 -12.76 2.46
C GLN A 108 -16.99 -13.68 3.58
N ALA A 109 -17.11 -13.12 4.78
CA ALA A 109 -17.75 -13.82 5.89
C ALA A 109 -19.26 -13.93 5.62
N PRO A 110 -19.91 -15.06 5.98
CA PRO A 110 -21.35 -15.17 5.89
C PRO A 110 -22.02 -14.18 6.85
N PRO A 111 -23.30 -13.83 6.62
CA PRO A 111 -24.08 -13.01 7.54
C PRO A 111 -24.07 -13.55 8.97
N SER A 112 -24.12 -12.65 9.95
CA SER A 112 -24.22 -13.02 11.37
C SER A 112 -25.48 -13.86 11.61
N LYS A 113 -25.33 -14.91 12.43
CA LYS A 113 -26.45 -15.71 12.94
C LYS A 113 -27.05 -15.14 14.23
N PHE A 114 -26.40 -14.14 14.82
CA PHE A 114 -26.78 -13.51 16.08
C PHE A 114 -27.48 -12.18 15.83
N SER A 115 -28.42 -11.84 16.69
CA SER A 115 -29.11 -10.55 16.65
C SER A 115 -28.15 -9.39 16.88
N GLU A 116 -28.48 -8.25 16.27
CA GLU A 116 -27.73 -7.01 16.47
C GLU A 116 -27.83 -6.55 17.92
N ARG A 117 -26.71 -6.04 18.45
CA ARG A 117 -26.68 -5.39 19.76
C ARG A 117 -26.66 -3.90 19.54
N HIS A 118 -27.65 -3.21 20.10
CA HIS A 118 -27.75 -1.75 20.00
C HIS A 118 -27.09 -1.09 21.20
N PHE A 119 -26.10 -0.23 20.92
CA PHE A 119 -25.40 0.57 21.93
C PHE A 119 -25.51 2.05 21.57
N CYS A 120 -25.51 2.91 22.58
CA CYS A 120 -25.40 4.35 22.36
C CYS A 120 -24.04 4.69 21.74
N ALA A 121 -24.02 5.36 20.59
CA ALA A 121 -22.79 5.75 19.91
C ALA A 121 -21.93 6.77 20.71
N VAL A 122 -22.52 7.46 21.69
CA VAL A 122 -21.82 8.45 22.52
C VAL A 122 -21.21 7.81 23.76
N CYS A 123 -21.98 7.02 24.50
CA CYS A 123 -21.58 6.53 25.83
C CYS A 123 -21.39 5.00 25.91
N GLY A 124 -21.72 4.24 24.86
CA GLY A 124 -21.51 2.80 24.79
C GLY A 124 -22.47 1.96 25.64
N PHE A 125 -23.42 2.57 26.36
CA PHE A 125 -24.43 1.84 27.13
C PHE A 125 -25.43 1.11 26.22
N PRO A 126 -25.91 -0.09 26.61
CA PRO A 126 -26.88 -0.84 25.83
C PRO A 126 -28.21 -0.09 25.77
N ILE A 127 -28.74 0.07 24.56
CA ILE A 127 -30.09 0.60 24.35
C ILE A 127 -31.04 -0.57 24.56
N LYS A 128 -31.91 -0.47 25.57
CA LYS A 128 -33.03 -1.40 25.71
C LYS A 128 -34.13 -0.90 24.77
N LEU A 129 -34.35 -1.63 23.67
CA LEU A 129 -35.55 -1.48 22.84
C LEU A 129 -36.77 -1.98 23.61
#